data_AF-A0A7K8E8K8-F1
#
_entry.id   AF-A0A7K8E8K8-F1
#
_cell.length_a   1.000
_cell.length_b   1.000
_cell.length_c   1.000
_cell.angle_alpha   90.00
_cell.angle_beta   90.00
_cell.angle_gamma   90.00
#
_symmetry.space_group_name_H-M   'P 1'
#
loop_
_entity.id
_entity.type
_entity.pdbx_description
1 polymer ?
#
loop_
_entity_poly.entity_id
_entity_poly.type
_entity_poly.pdbx_seq_one_letter_code
_entity_poly.pdbx_strand_id
1 'polypeptide(L)'
;MPSRKKTSMFASSFCTCVCSFVLICVVLATPQWVSSRLRFSGTISNITISLRYGLFTATCEQFVEAGIQVTENTFQVADALGSGSSRSLTIATIALLVLALLSSLLSAGFTCTNAVSNPYQTFLGAVGVYTWNSACGVLILLAMILFPVNVEGNRLSEDLARGGCSIPLQTALGSKHNYGYSYWIMLLILFLNIASFTIIYFYDHARYSKKKEQERPIENAPKDVILF
;
A
#
# COMPACT_ATOMS: atom_id res chain seq x y z
N MET A 1 28.33 20.24 11.23
CA MET A 1 27.74 18.91 11.55
C MET A 1 26.23 19.04 11.72
N PRO A 2 25.41 18.09 11.21
CA PRO A 2 23.98 18.07 11.54
C PRO A 2 23.78 17.87 13.05
N SER A 3 22.74 18.48 13.63
CA SER A 3 22.46 18.31 15.06
C SER A 3 22.00 16.88 15.34
N ARG A 4 22.37 16.32 16.51
CA ARG A 4 21.94 14.95 16.92
C ARG A 4 20.42 14.75 16.82
N LYS A 5 19.63 15.81 17.12
CA LYS A 5 18.17 15.80 17.00
C LYS A 5 17.69 15.67 15.55
N LYS A 6 18.32 16.37 14.60
CA LYS A 6 18.03 16.24 13.16
C LYS A 6 18.27 14.81 12.70
N THR A 7 19.46 14.28 12.94
CA THR A 7 19.84 12.94 12.47
C THR A 7 18.92 11.87 13.04
N SER A 8 18.54 11.96 14.32
CA SER A 8 17.61 11.00 14.94
C SER A 8 16.22 11.01 14.27
N MET A 9 15.64 12.19 14.00
CA MET A 9 14.30 12.30 13.41
C MET A 9 14.27 11.81 11.95
N PHE A 10 15.30 12.15 11.16
CA PHE A 10 15.41 11.64 9.79
C PHE A 10 15.72 10.15 9.75
N ALA A 11 16.50 9.61 10.69
CA ALA A 11 16.74 8.18 10.79
C ALA A 11 15.46 7.40 11.16
N SER A 12 14.63 7.92 12.08
CA SER A 12 13.33 7.29 12.37
C SER A 12 12.39 7.33 11.17
N SER A 13 12.33 8.45 10.45
CA SER A 13 11.53 8.56 9.23
C SER A 13 12.05 7.64 8.11
N PHE A 14 13.36 7.52 7.96
CA PHE A 14 13.99 6.55 7.05
C PHE A 14 13.57 5.12 7.38
N CYS A 15 13.62 4.73 8.65
CA CYS A 15 13.18 3.41 9.09
C CYS A 15 11.71 3.15 8.72
N THR A 16 10.82 4.12 8.97
CA THR A 16 9.40 3.99 8.58
C THR A 16 9.22 3.86 7.06
N CYS A 17 9.98 4.62 6.25
CA CYS A 17 9.92 4.51 4.78
C CYS A 17 10.43 3.16 4.27
N VAL A 18 11.52 2.64 4.84
CA VAL A 18 12.06 1.32 4.49
C VAL A 18 11.08 0.22 4.89
N CYS A 19 10.48 0.30 6.08
CA CYS A 19 9.43 -0.64 6.50
C CYS A 19 8.25 -0.62 5.53
N SER A 20 7.75 0.57 5.14
CA SER A 20 6.70 0.69 4.12
C SER A 20 7.10 0.04 2.80
N PHE A 21 8.31 0.29 2.31
CA PHE A 21 8.83 -0.32 1.08
C PHE A 21 8.81 -1.86 1.15
N VAL A 22 9.33 -2.43 2.24
CA VAL A 22 9.36 -3.88 2.46
C VAL A 22 7.94 -4.45 2.52
N LEU A 23 7.02 -3.79 3.21
CA LEU A 23 5.63 -4.23 3.29
C LEU A 23 4.93 -4.17 1.93
N ILE A 24 5.19 -3.16 1.08
CA ILE A 24 4.65 -3.12 -0.29
C ILE A 24 5.16 -4.32 -1.11
N CYS A 25 6.44 -4.67 -0.99
CA CYS A 25 6.98 -5.88 -1.63
C CYS A 25 6.27 -7.15 -1.15
N VAL A 26 6.04 -7.29 0.17
CA VAL A 26 5.31 -8.43 0.74
C VAL A 26 3.91 -8.49 0.15
N VAL A 27 3.18 -7.37 0.17
CA VAL A 27 1.82 -7.24 -0.36
C VAL A 27 1.74 -7.67 -1.84
N LEU A 28 2.72 -7.29 -2.67
CA LEU A 28 2.80 -7.72 -4.07
C LEU A 28 3.11 -9.21 -4.23
N ALA A 29 3.98 -9.77 -3.38
CA ALA A 29 4.44 -11.15 -3.50
C ALA A 29 3.45 -12.19 -2.94
N THR A 30 2.65 -11.83 -1.93
CA THR A 30 1.83 -12.80 -1.21
C THR A 30 0.50 -13.08 -1.92
N PRO A 31 0.10 -14.36 -2.10
CA PRO A 31 -1.11 -14.74 -2.82
C PRO A 31 -2.39 -14.76 -1.96
N GLN A 32 -2.39 -14.12 -0.78
CA GLN A 32 -3.48 -14.23 0.20
C GLN A 32 -4.18 -12.88 0.42
N TRP A 33 -4.75 -12.33 -0.66
CA TRP A 33 -5.49 -11.09 -0.61
C TRP A 33 -6.96 -11.32 -0.29
N VAL A 34 -7.57 -12.32 -0.93
CA VAL A 34 -8.98 -12.67 -0.73
C VAL A 34 -9.14 -14.18 -0.72
N SER A 35 -10.01 -14.64 0.17
CA SER A 35 -10.58 -15.98 0.15
C SER A 35 -12.08 -15.85 -0.12
N SER A 36 -12.49 -16.36 -1.27
CA SER A 36 -13.87 -16.36 -1.74
C SER A 36 -14.43 -17.77 -1.70
N ARG A 37 -15.60 -17.94 -1.09
CA ARG A 37 -16.38 -19.18 -1.21
C ARG A 37 -17.51 -18.95 -2.19
N LEU A 38 -17.49 -19.70 -3.28
CA LEU A 38 -18.47 -19.62 -4.36
C LEU A 38 -19.30 -20.90 -4.36
N ARG A 39 -20.62 -20.76 -4.48
CA ARG A 39 -21.54 -21.88 -4.65
C ARG A 39 -22.07 -21.89 -6.07
N PHE A 40 -21.95 -23.03 -6.74
CA PHE A 40 -22.47 -23.24 -8.09
C PHE A 40 -23.47 -24.38 -8.09
N SER A 41 -24.51 -24.23 -8.92
CA SER A 41 -25.53 -25.26 -9.12
C SER A 41 -24.99 -26.31 -10.10
N GLY A 42 -24.58 -27.48 -9.60
CA GLY A 42 -24.16 -28.59 -10.44
C GLY A 42 -25.34 -29.37 -11.04
N THR A 43 -25.03 -30.19 -12.04
CA THR A 43 -26.02 -31.03 -12.75
C THR A 43 -26.63 -32.11 -11.85
N ILE A 44 -25.89 -32.55 -10.82
CA ILE A 44 -26.28 -33.63 -9.90
C ILE A 44 -26.35 -33.12 -8.44
N SER A 45 -25.40 -32.29 -8.02
CA SER A 45 -25.36 -31.69 -6.69
C SER A 45 -24.72 -30.31 -6.73
N ASN A 46 -24.95 -29.51 -5.70
CA ASN A 46 -24.26 -28.23 -5.56
C ASN A 46 -22.75 -28.44 -5.36
N ILE A 47 -21.96 -27.54 -5.94
CA ILE A 47 -20.50 -27.54 -5.83
C ILE A 47 -20.09 -26.29 -5.07
N THR A 48 -19.30 -26.46 -4.01
CA THR A 48 -18.72 -25.33 -3.28
C THR A 48 -17.24 -25.22 -3.63
N ILE A 49 -16.83 -24.07 -4.15
CA ILE A 49 -15.43 -23.78 -4.47
C ILE A 49 -14.88 -22.76 -3.47
N SER A 50 -13.73 -23.07 -2.90
CA SER A 50 -12.91 -22.15 -2.11
C SER A 50 -11.80 -21.63 -3.02
N LEU A 51 -11.92 -20.37 -3.41
CA LEU A 51 -10.95 -19.67 -4.23
C LEU A 51 -10.11 -18.76 -3.34
N ARG A 52 -8.80 -18.92 -3.33
CA ARG A 52 -7.88 -17.98 -2.67
C ARG A 52 -6.99 -17.37 -3.73
N TYR A 53 -6.82 -16.06 -3.70
CA TYR A 53 -6.02 -15.39 -4.73
C TYR A 53 -5.32 -14.15 -4.21
N GLY A 54 -4.18 -13.86 -4.84
CA GLY A 54 -3.51 -12.57 -4.78
C GLY A 54 -3.61 -11.84 -6.11
N LEU A 55 -2.61 -11.01 -6.41
CA LEU A 55 -2.57 -10.23 -7.66
C LEU A 55 -2.15 -11.06 -8.87
N PHE A 56 -1.26 -12.03 -8.66
CA PHE A 56 -0.62 -12.78 -9.75
C PHE A 56 -1.05 -14.25 -9.79
N THR A 57 -1.21 -14.88 -8.63
CA THR A 57 -1.51 -16.31 -8.51
C THR A 57 -2.81 -16.53 -7.74
N ALA A 58 -3.59 -17.50 -8.19
CA ALA A 58 -4.81 -17.97 -7.56
C ALA A 58 -4.73 -19.49 -7.34
N THR A 59 -5.30 -19.95 -6.23
CA THR A 59 -5.40 -21.34 -5.84
C THR A 59 -6.88 -21.68 -5.64
N CYS A 60 -7.32 -22.75 -6.30
CA CYS A 60 -8.70 -23.20 -6.27
C CYS A 60 -8.80 -24.55 -5.59
N GLU A 61 -9.62 -24.63 -4.56
CA GLU A 61 -9.96 -25.86 -3.84
C GLU A 61 -11.44 -26.17 -4.10
N GLN A 62 -11.72 -27.30 -4.78
CA GLN A 62 -13.09 -27.72 -5.08
C GLN A 62 -13.61 -28.70 -4.02
N PHE A 63 -14.83 -28.50 -3.54
CA PHE A 63 -15.52 -29.39 -2.61
C PHE A 63 -16.84 -29.87 -3.23
N VAL A 64 -16.91 -31.17 -3.53
CA VAL A 64 -18.14 -31.84 -3.97
C VAL A 64 -18.84 -32.45 -2.76
N GLU A 65 -20.08 -32.02 -2.50
CA GLU A 65 -20.89 -32.49 -1.35
C GLU A 65 -21.14 -34.01 -1.35
N ALA A 66 -20.95 -34.69 -2.49
CA ALA A 66 -21.24 -36.12 -2.67
C ALA A 66 -20.07 -37.09 -2.36
N GLY A 67 -18.92 -36.63 -1.84
CA GLY A 67 -17.84 -37.54 -1.38
C GLY A 67 -16.42 -37.17 -1.82
N ILE A 68 -15.88 -36.11 -1.22
CA ILE A 68 -14.45 -35.78 -1.02
C ILE A 68 -13.51 -36.12 -2.19
N GLN A 69 -13.60 -35.36 -3.28
CA GLN A 69 -12.41 -35.03 -4.08
C GLN A 69 -12.10 -33.55 -3.87
N VAL A 70 -10.97 -33.29 -3.23
CA VAL A 70 -10.39 -31.94 -3.11
C VAL A 70 -9.33 -31.83 -4.19
N THR A 71 -9.73 -31.28 -5.33
CA THR A 71 -8.78 -30.93 -6.38
C THR A 71 -8.25 -29.53 -6.06
N GLU A 72 -6.95 -29.45 -5.77
CA GLU A 72 -6.23 -28.18 -5.66
C GLU A 72 -5.60 -27.85 -7.01
N ASN A 73 -5.98 -26.74 -7.60
CA ASN A 73 -5.36 -26.24 -8.83
C ASN A 73 -4.85 -24.82 -8.65
N THR A 74 -3.60 -24.59 -9.02
CA THR A 74 -2.97 -23.26 -8.98
C THR A 74 -2.85 -22.72 -10.39
N PHE A 75 -3.28 -21.48 -10.61
CA PHE A 75 -3.24 -20.83 -11.92
C PHE A 75 -2.86 -19.36 -11.81
N GLN A 76 -2.40 -18.78 -12.92
CA GLN A 76 -2.08 -17.37 -12.99
C GLN A 76 -3.36 -16.55 -13.20
N VAL A 77 -3.54 -15.50 -12.42
CA VAL A 77 -4.67 -14.56 -12.49
C VAL A 77 -4.76 -13.94 -13.89
N ALA A 78 -3.62 -13.60 -14.49
CA ALA A 78 -3.57 -12.98 -15.83
C ALA A 78 -4.10 -13.90 -16.95
N ASP A 79 -3.88 -15.21 -16.82
CA ASP A 79 -4.31 -16.21 -17.81
C ASP A 79 -5.78 -16.57 -17.64
N ALA A 80 -6.27 -16.58 -16.40
CA ALA A 80 -7.68 -16.84 -16.09
C ALA A 80 -8.61 -15.67 -16.43
N LEU A 81 -8.10 -14.44 -16.50
CA LEU A 81 -8.89 -13.27 -16.86
C LEU A 81 -8.85 -12.97 -18.37
N GLY A 82 -10.04 -13.03 -18.99
CA GLY A 82 -10.27 -12.51 -20.34
C GLY A 82 -10.10 -10.99 -20.45
N SER A 83 -10.34 -10.44 -21.65
CA SER A 83 -10.23 -9.00 -21.95
C SER A 83 -11.38 -8.15 -21.39
N GLY A 84 -11.66 -8.25 -20.09
CA GLY A 84 -12.76 -7.58 -19.40
C GLY A 84 -12.33 -6.45 -18.45
N SER A 85 -13.33 -5.74 -17.90
CA SER A 85 -13.17 -4.70 -16.87
C SER A 85 -12.37 -5.21 -15.66
N SER A 86 -12.63 -6.45 -15.23
CA SER A 86 -11.94 -7.15 -14.14
C SER A 86 -10.43 -7.18 -14.32
N ARG A 87 -9.96 -7.35 -15.58
CA ARG A 87 -8.54 -7.44 -15.92
C ARG A 87 -7.90 -6.06 -15.86
N SER A 88 -8.54 -5.06 -16.46
CA SER A 88 -8.05 -3.69 -16.47
C SER A 88 -7.91 -3.12 -15.06
N LEU A 89 -8.87 -3.34 -14.16
CA LEU A 89 -8.76 -2.89 -12.78
C LEU A 89 -7.71 -3.66 -11.97
N THR A 90 -7.52 -4.95 -12.24
CA THR A 90 -6.43 -5.72 -11.62
C THR A 90 -5.06 -5.17 -12.04
N ILE A 91 -4.87 -4.90 -13.34
CA ILE A 91 -3.65 -4.28 -13.87
C ILE A 91 -3.45 -2.88 -13.29
N ALA A 92 -4.51 -2.06 -13.22
CA ALA A 92 -4.45 -0.73 -12.62
C ALA A 92 -4.05 -0.79 -11.13
N THR A 93 -4.58 -1.75 -10.37
CA THR A 93 -4.20 -1.98 -8.97
C THR A 93 -2.72 -2.33 -8.86
N ILE A 94 -2.21 -3.24 -9.69
CA ILE A 94 -0.79 -3.61 -9.73
C ILE A 94 0.07 -2.37 -10.05
N ALA A 95 -0.30 -1.60 -11.07
CA ALA A 95 0.42 -0.40 -11.47
C ALA A 95 0.48 0.66 -10.35
N LEU A 96 -0.63 0.88 -9.63
CA LEU A 96 -0.67 1.78 -8.48
C LEU A 96 0.28 1.32 -7.36
N LEU A 97 0.32 0.02 -7.06
CA LEU A 97 1.22 -0.53 -6.05
C LEU A 97 2.70 -0.41 -6.46
N VAL A 98 3.03 -0.62 -7.74
CA VAL A 98 4.39 -0.42 -8.26
C VAL A 98 4.80 1.05 -8.17
N LEU A 99 3.91 1.98 -8.52
CA LEU A 99 4.17 3.42 -8.36
C LEU A 99 4.33 3.80 -6.88
N ALA A 100 3.56 3.18 -5.98
CA ALA A 100 3.71 3.38 -4.53
C ALA A 100 5.05 2.85 -4.03
N LEU A 101 5.48 1.69 -4.53
CA LEU A 101 6.79 1.10 -4.23
C LEU A 101 7.93 2.06 -4.62
N LEU A 102 7.91 2.57 -5.86
CA LEU A 102 8.90 3.54 -6.34
C LEU A 102 8.88 4.84 -5.51
N SER A 103 7.69 5.34 -5.17
CA SER A 103 7.53 6.52 -4.32
C SER A 103 8.11 6.32 -2.93
N SER A 104 7.89 5.15 -2.32
CA SER A 104 8.46 4.80 -1.01
C SER A 104 9.99 4.69 -1.05
N LEU A 105 10.54 4.14 -2.14
CA LEU A 105 11.99 4.05 -2.37
C LEU A 105 12.63 5.43 -2.51
N LEU A 106 12.00 6.34 -3.27
CA LEU A 106 12.43 7.73 -3.40
C LEU A 106 12.39 8.45 -2.05
N SER A 107 11.32 8.27 -1.28
CA SER A 107 11.18 8.83 0.08
C SER A 107 12.29 8.31 1.02
N ALA A 108 12.63 7.02 0.96
CA ALA A 108 13.74 6.44 1.71
C ALA A 108 15.10 7.04 1.28
N GLY A 109 15.33 7.24 -0.02
CA GLY A 109 16.54 7.91 -0.51
C GLY A 109 16.69 9.34 0.01
N PHE A 110 15.61 10.13 -0.02
CA PHE A 110 15.61 11.49 0.50
C PHE A 110 15.81 11.54 2.02
N THR A 111 15.18 10.66 2.79
CA THR A 111 15.37 10.62 4.25
C THR A 111 16.79 10.18 4.63
N CYS A 112 17.38 9.20 3.91
CA CYS A 112 18.76 8.78 4.09
C CYS A 112 19.76 9.91 3.82
N THR A 113 19.62 10.59 2.68
CA THR A 113 20.47 11.74 2.33
C THR A 113 20.34 12.89 3.34
N ASN A 114 19.15 13.14 3.89
CA ASN A 114 18.96 14.14 4.95
C ASN A 114 19.54 13.74 6.31
N ALA A 115 19.60 12.43 6.59
CA ALA A 115 20.17 11.91 7.83
C ALA A 115 21.70 12.04 7.85
N VAL A 116 22.36 11.73 6.73
CA VAL A 116 23.82 11.75 6.58
C VAL A 116 24.34 13.13 6.21
N SER A 117 23.64 13.84 5.33
CA SER A 117 24.10 15.09 4.71
C SER A 117 23.21 16.29 5.08
N ASN A 118 23.73 17.50 4.85
CA ASN A 118 22.96 18.72 4.89
C ASN A 118 22.75 19.21 3.45
N PRO A 119 21.71 18.74 2.74
CA PRO A 119 21.48 19.16 1.36
C PRO A 119 21.20 20.67 1.31
N TYR A 120 21.85 21.35 0.37
CA TYR A 120 21.71 22.79 0.14
C TYR A 120 20.43 23.14 -0.63
N GLN A 121 19.85 22.18 -1.36
CA GLN A 121 18.65 22.33 -2.17
C GLN A 121 17.39 21.94 -1.37
N THR A 122 16.33 22.75 -1.50
CA THR A 122 15.03 22.55 -0.83
C THR A 122 14.30 21.29 -1.28
N PHE A 123 14.48 20.86 -2.53
CA PHE A 123 13.86 19.63 -3.07
C PHE A 123 14.42 18.35 -2.43
N LEU A 124 15.73 18.33 -2.14
CA LEU A 124 16.36 17.25 -1.38
C LEU A 124 16.15 17.40 0.13
N GLY A 125 15.37 18.39 0.59
CA GLY A 125 15.05 18.62 1.99
C GLY A 125 13.75 17.93 2.44
N ALA A 126 13.07 18.54 3.43
CA ALA A 126 11.80 18.01 3.97
C ALA A 126 10.67 17.95 2.93
N VAL A 127 10.68 18.86 1.95
CA VAL A 127 9.64 18.95 0.91
C VAL A 127 9.58 17.68 0.06
N GLY A 128 10.72 17.18 -0.41
CA GLY A 128 10.76 15.95 -1.20
C GLY A 128 10.28 14.73 -0.41
N VAL A 129 10.56 14.68 0.89
CA VAL A 129 10.06 13.59 1.71
C VAL A 129 8.54 13.65 1.85
N TYR A 130 7.96 14.83 2.06
CA TYR A 130 6.49 14.97 2.12
C TYR A 130 5.81 14.60 0.81
N THR A 131 6.33 15.05 -0.32
CA THR A 131 5.69 14.80 -1.62
C THR A 131 5.66 13.31 -1.94
N TRP A 132 6.78 12.62 -1.79
CA TRP A 132 6.88 11.19 -2.12
C TRP A 132 6.19 10.29 -1.09
N ASN A 133 6.18 10.68 0.18
CA ASN A 133 5.47 9.94 1.23
C ASN A 133 3.94 10.10 1.10
N SER A 134 3.47 11.33 0.82
CA SER A 134 2.05 11.59 0.53
C SER A 134 1.60 10.89 -0.75
N ALA A 135 2.39 10.95 -1.82
CA ALA A 135 2.10 10.23 -3.06
C ALA A 135 1.99 8.72 -2.82
N CYS A 136 2.92 8.13 -2.06
CA CYS A 136 2.83 6.73 -1.65
C CYS A 136 1.52 6.43 -0.90
N GLY A 137 1.18 7.24 0.10
CA GLY A 137 -0.06 7.08 0.87
C GLY A 137 -1.33 7.15 0.00
N VAL A 138 -1.42 8.12 -0.90
CA VAL A 138 -2.56 8.26 -1.83
C VAL A 138 -2.66 7.07 -2.79
N LEU A 139 -1.54 6.61 -3.35
CA LEU A 139 -1.52 5.46 -4.25
C LEU A 139 -1.96 4.17 -3.55
N ILE A 140 -1.53 3.96 -2.29
CA ILE A 140 -1.98 2.82 -1.47
C ILE A 140 -3.47 2.93 -1.14
N LEU A 141 -3.98 4.11 -0.79
CA LEU A 141 -5.41 4.34 -0.56
C LEU A 141 -6.24 4.00 -1.81
N LEU A 142 -5.80 4.47 -2.98
CA LEU A 142 -6.46 4.16 -4.24
C LEU A 142 -6.45 2.66 -4.52
N ALA A 143 -5.33 1.96 -4.32
CA ALA A 143 -5.25 0.51 -4.49
C ALA A 143 -6.19 -0.24 -3.51
N MET A 144 -6.28 0.21 -2.26
CA MET A 144 -7.19 -0.36 -1.25
C MET A 144 -8.68 -0.21 -1.60
N ILE A 145 -9.05 0.81 -2.37
CA ILE A 145 -10.43 1.04 -2.82
C ILE A 145 -10.69 0.28 -4.12
N LEU A 146 -9.76 0.37 -5.09
CA LEU A 146 -9.94 -0.19 -6.43
C LEU A 146 -10.06 -1.71 -6.40
N PHE A 147 -9.32 -2.37 -5.51
CA PHE A 147 -9.32 -3.83 -5.42
C PHE A 147 -10.66 -4.40 -4.92
N PRO A 148 -11.23 -4.00 -3.76
CA PRO A 148 -12.59 -4.40 -3.35
C PRO A 148 -13.68 -4.03 -4.35
N VAL A 149 -13.58 -2.84 -4.97
CA VAL A 149 -14.51 -2.43 -6.04
C VAL A 149 -14.45 -3.41 -7.21
N ASN A 150 -13.27 -3.92 -7.54
CA ASN A 150 -13.14 -4.95 -8.57
C ASN A 150 -13.72 -6.31 -8.12
N VAL A 151 -13.52 -6.68 -6.86
CA VAL A 151 -14.04 -7.94 -6.28
C VAL A 151 -15.57 -7.97 -6.27
N GLU A 152 -16.19 -6.94 -5.72
CA GLU A 152 -17.65 -6.86 -5.55
C GLU A 152 -18.35 -6.33 -6.81
N GLY A 153 -17.80 -5.28 -7.42
CA GLY A 153 -18.43 -4.58 -8.55
C GLY A 153 -18.34 -5.34 -9.87
N ASN A 154 -17.15 -5.86 -10.21
CA ASN A 154 -16.97 -6.67 -11.42
C ASN A 154 -17.01 -8.18 -11.16
N ARG A 155 -17.30 -8.62 -9.93
CA ARG A 155 -17.37 -10.04 -9.57
C ARG A 155 -16.10 -10.81 -9.93
N LEU A 156 -14.92 -10.21 -9.69
CA LEU A 156 -13.60 -10.77 -10.04
C LEU A 156 -13.44 -12.25 -9.61
N SER A 157 -13.97 -12.61 -8.44
CA SER A 157 -13.91 -13.99 -7.93
C SER A 157 -14.67 -14.98 -8.82
N GLU A 158 -15.82 -14.60 -9.37
CA GLU A 158 -16.60 -15.46 -10.26
C GLU A 158 -15.88 -15.64 -11.60
N ASP A 159 -15.32 -14.56 -12.16
CA ASP A 159 -14.55 -14.60 -13.40
C ASP A 159 -13.32 -15.52 -13.27
N LEU A 160 -12.58 -15.38 -12.16
CA LEU A 160 -11.45 -16.24 -11.83
C LEU A 160 -11.84 -17.71 -11.68
N ALA A 161 -12.98 -17.99 -11.05
CA ALA A 161 -13.45 -19.36 -10.87
C ALA A 161 -13.86 -19.99 -12.21
N ARG A 162 -14.54 -19.25 -13.09
CA ARG A 162 -14.92 -19.75 -14.43
C ARG A 162 -13.69 -20.00 -15.30
N GLY A 163 -12.75 -19.07 -15.34
CA GLY A 163 -11.56 -19.15 -16.20
C GLY A 163 -10.49 -20.13 -15.69
N GLY A 164 -10.21 -20.13 -14.39
CA GLY A 164 -9.07 -20.86 -13.81
C GLY A 164 -9.38 -22.19 -13.13
N CYS A 165 -10.61 -22.36 -12.59
CA CYS A 165 -11.02 -23.65 -12.00
C CYS A 165 -11.69 -24.60 -13.00
N SER A 166 -11.84 -24.17 -14.27
CA SER A 166 -12.46 -24.96 -15.36
C SER A 166 -13.83 -25.55 -15.01
N ILE A 167 -14.66 -24.79 -14.29
CA ILE A 167 -16.01 -25.23 -13.89
C ILE A 167 -16.94 -25.03 -15.11
N PRO A 168 -17.79 -26.03 -15.46
CA PRO A 168 -18.81 -25.86 -16.50
C PRO A 168 -19.70 -24.65 -16.19
N LEU A 169 -20.25 -24.04 -17.23
CA LEU A 169 -21.05 -22.81 -17.20
C LEU A 169 -22.32 -22.95 -16.33
N GLN A 170 -22.15 -22.94 -15.00
CA GLN A 170 -23.19 -23.11 -14.00
C GLN A 170 -23.52 -21.75 -13.37
N THR A 171 -24.78 -21.58 -12.99
CA THR A 171 -25.27 -20.38 -12.31
C THR A 171 -24.62 -20.27 -10.93
N ALA A 172 -23.99 -19.13 -10.66
CA ALA A 172 -23.49 -18.80 -9.34
C ALA A 172 -24.70 -18.54 -8.41
N LEU A 173 -24.83 -19.35 -7.36
CA LEU A 173 -25.90 -19.25 -6.36
C LEU A 173 -25.58 -18.19 -5.30
N GLY A 174 -24.29 -17.91 -5.09
CA GLY A 174 -23.84 -16.88 -4.17
C GLY A 174 -22.33 -16.92 -3.93
N SER A 175 -21.78 -15.77 -3.57
CA SER A 175 -20.38 -15.58 -3.24
C SER A 175 -20.24 -14.99 -1.83
N LYS A 176 -19.27 -15.49 -1.08
CA LYS A 176 -18.85 -14.90 0.21
C LYS A 176 -17.37 -14.58 0.14
N HIS A 177 -17.03 -13.31 0.32
CA HIS A 177 -15.67 -12.78 0.21
C HIS A 177 -15.11 -12.45 1.59
N ASN A 178 -13.92 -12.98 1.92
CA ASN A 178 -13.17 -12.65 3.12
C ASN A 178 -11.79 -12.11 2.72
N TYR A 179 -11.41 -10.95 3.25
CA TYR A 179 -10.10 -10.34 2.97
C TYR A 179 -9.01 -10.94 3.86
N GLY A 180 -7.91 -11.35 3.23
CA GLY A 180 -6.74 -11.94 3.87
C GLY A 180 -5.76 -10.90 4.42
N TYR A 181 -4.71 -11.37 5.07
CA TYR A 181 -3.72 -10.50 5.74
C TYR A 181 -3.01 -9.56 4.76
N SER A 182 -2.76 -10.00 3.51
CA SER A 182 -2.05 -9.19 2.50
C SER A 182 -2.79 -7.90 2.20
N TYR A 183 -4.13 -7.96 2.22
CA TYR A 183 -4.96 -6.77 2.07
C TYR A 183 -4.83 -5.84 3.27
N TRP A 184 -4.93 -6.37 4.49
CA TRP A 184 -4.86 -5.58 5.73
C TRP A 184 -3.48 -4.97 6.00
N ILE A 185 -2.40 -5.56 5.50
CA ILE A 185 -1.05 -4.97 5.57
C ILE A 185 -1.00 -3.59 4.89
N MET A 186 -1.85 -3.32 3.88
CA MET A 186 -1.93 -1.98 3.28
C MET A 186 -2.34 -0.88 4.28
N LEU A 187 -3.18 -1.20 5.27
CA LEU A 187 -3.55 -0.27 6.33
C LEU A 187 -2.33 0.07 7.21
N LEU A 188 -1.49 -0.93 7.52
CA LEU A 188 -0.24 -0.70 8.23
C LEU A 188 0.71 0.19 7.42
N ILE A 189 0.79 0.01 6.11
CA ILE A 189 1.58 0.88 5.22
C ILE A 189 1.09 2.33 5.29
N LEU A 190 -0.23 2.57 5.30
CA LEU A 190 -0.79 3.90 5.47
C LEU A 190 -0.42 4.53 6.82
N PHE A 191 -0.51 3.75 7.90
CA PHE A 191 -0.11 4.20 9.21
C PHE A 191 1.38 4.61 9.26
N LEU A 192 2.26 3.82 8.64
CA LEU A 192 3.70 4.15 8.57
C LEU A 192 3.98 5.42 7.75
N ASN A 193 3.26 5.64 6.66
CA ASN A 193 3.37 6.89 5.89
C ASN A 193 2.89 8.10 6.70
N ILE A 194 1.76 7.99 7.42
CA ILE A 194 1.27 9.04 8.32
C ILE A 194 2.29 9.31 9.44
N ALA A 195 2.85 8.26 10.06
CA ALA A 195 3.87 8.41 11.10
C ALA A 195 5.12 9.15 10.57
N SER A 196 5.60 8.79 9.38
CA SER A 196 6.72 9.49 8.73
C SER A 196 6.39 10.97 8.48
N PHE A 197 5.20 11.26 7.94
CA PHE A 197 4.72 12.62 7.75
C PHE A 197 4.72 13.42 9.05
N THR A 198 4.19 12.85 10.13
CA THR A 198 4.15 13.48 11.46
C THR A 198 5.54 13.75 12.02
N ILE A 199 6.48 12.81 11.90
CA ILE A 199 7.87 12.97 12.37
C ILE A 199 8.54 14.16 11.68
N ILE A 200 8.40 14.26 10.37
CA ILE A 200 9.02 15.33 9.58
C ILE A 200 8.32 16.66 9.86
N TYR A 201 6.99 16.64 10.05
CA TYR A 201 6.21 17.83 10.43
C TYR A 201 6.70 18.42 11.75
N PHE A 202 6.87 17.59 12.78
CA PHE A 202 7.42 18.03 14.05
C PHE A 202 8.85 18.58 13.90
N TYR A 203 9.69 17.95 13.07
CA TYR A 203 11.04 18.44 12.81
C TYR A 203 11.02 19.83 12.13
N ASP A 204 10.21 20.01 11.10
CA ASP A 204 10.14 21.25 10.34
C ASP A 204 9.53 22.38 11.18
N HIS A 205 8.48 22.07 11.96
CA HIS A 205 7.89 23.02 12.90
C HIS A 205 8.87 23.46 13.99
N ALA A 206 9.62 22.52 14.58
CA ALA A 206 10.65 22.84 15.57
C ALA A 206 11.78 23.70 14.98
N ARG A 207 12.14 23.48 13.72
CA ARG A 207 13.13 24.30 13.01
C ARG A 207 12.59 25.70 12.70
N TYR A 208 11.34 25.81 12.27
CA TYR A 208 10.68 27.07 11.96
C TYR A 208 10.52 27.93 13.22
N SER A 209 10.08 27.34 14.34
CA SER A 209 9.97 28.02 15.63
C SER A 209 11.32 28.59 16.08
N LYS A 210 12.41 27.83 15.99
CA LYS A 210 13.76 28.31 16.31
C LYS A 210 14.24 29.45 15.41
N LYS A 211 13.96 29.39 14.11
CA LYS A 211 14.30 30.48 13.19
C LYS A 211 13.55 31.75 13.57
N LYS A 212 12.24 31.64 13.86
CA LYS A 212 11.41 32.77 14.25
C LYS A 212 11.83 33.37 15.60
N GLU A 213 12.37 32.59 16.52
CA GLU A 213 12.99 33.08 17.77
C GLU A 213 14.29 33.83 17.51
N GLN A 214 15.14 33.33 16.61
CA GLN A 214 16.41 33.98 16.23
C GLN A 214 16.21 35.24 15.38
N GLU A 215 15.15 35.29 14.59
CA GLU A 215 14.77 36.44 13.77
C GLU A 215 14.10 37.57 14.57
N ARG A 216 13.80 37.39 15.86
CA ARG A 216 13.46 38.53 16.76
C ARG A 216 14.76 39.24 17.12
N PRO A 217 15.16 40.33 16.43
CA PRO A 217 16.41 41.00 16.72
C PRO A 217 16.16 41.89 17.94
N ILE A 218 16.90 41.67 19.04
CA ILE A 218 17.27 42.70 20.02
C ILE A 218 16.18 43.74 20.39
N GLU A 219 15.04 43.29 20.93
CA GLU A 219 14.18 44.18 21.74
C GLU A 219 14.81 44.49 23.12
N ASN A 220 16.02 43.99 23.36
CA ASN A 220 16.88 44.30 24.50
C ASN A 220 18.19 44.96 24.06
N ALA A 221 18.17 45.84 23.05
CA ALA A 221 19.24 46.83 22.94
C ALA A 221 19.01 47.87 24.06
N PRO A 222 19.93 48.04 25.02
CA PRO A 222 19.76 49.03 26.08
C PRO A 222 19.65 50.42 25.43
N LYS A 223 18.55 51.12 25.69
CA LYS A 223 18.29 52.48 25.18
C LYS A 223 19.18 53.55 25.83
N ASP A 224 20.13 53.16 26.66
CA ASP A 224 20.84 54.07 27.56
C ASP A 224 22.13 54.68 26.97
N VAL A 225 22.39 54.52 25.66
CA VAL A 225 23.64 55.01 25.03
C VAL A 225 23.38 55.89 23.80
N ILE A 226 22.33 56.73 23.84
CA ILE A 226 22.15 57.80 22.84
C ILE A 226 21.72 59.10 23.54
N LEU A 227 22.65 59.67 24.30
CA LEU A 227 22.59 61.05 24.78
C LEU A 227 24.03 61.61 24.75
N PHE A 228 24.45 62.03 23.57
CA PHE A 228 25.52 63.02 23.36
C PHE A 228 25.16 63.89 22.17
#